data_AF-A0A9P5BEA7-F1
#
_entry.id   AF-A0A9P5BEA7-F1
#
_cell.length_a   1.000
_cell.length_b   1.000
_cell.length_c   1.000
_cell.angle_alpha   90.00
_cell.angle_beta   90.00
_cell.angle_gamma   90.00
#
_symmetry.space_group_name_H-M   'P 1'
#
loop_
_entity.id
_entity.type
_entity.pdbx_description
1 polymer ?
#
loop_
_entity_poly.entity_id
_entity_poly.type
_entity_poly.pdbx_seq_one_letter_code
_entity_poly.pdbx_strand_id
1 'polypeptide(L)'
;CKPDVVTPPTSRAQNTSVMDVTGLSAGKVLVGYEITMLAILAGILYIAPRNATMLHPVVGGLLIGFGQLSSVILTEKPVGVSGAYEEFGKFFWDIVGGKGIKSIPQNILFACGLMAGSWATLSSFPAIREVMAQSEQASLTMILVGGAFLTFGARIAGGCTSGHGISGMATMGLSSFVTIVSMFGAGLAAGLWFA
;
A
#
# COMPACT_ATOMS: atom_id res chain seq x y z
N CYS A 1 -5.13 -45.59 18.09
CA CYS A 1 -4.12 -44.59 17.67
C CYS A 1 -4.72 -43.71 16.60
N LYS A 2 -5.07 -42.47 16.96
CA LYS A 2 -5.52 -41.45 16.01
C LYS A 2 -4.26 -40.71 15.56
N PRO A 3 -3.97 -40.57 14.26
CA PRO A 3 -2.76 -39.89 13.83
C PRO A 3 -2.86 -38.41 14.17
N ASP A 4 -1.89 -37.93 14.93
CA ASP A 4 -1.70 -36.52 15.23
C ASP A 4 -1.39 -35.79 13.93
N VAL A 5 -2.36 -34.99 13.46
CA VAL A 5 -2.15 -34.04 12.37
C VAL A 5 -1.24 -32.94 12.92
N VAL A 6 0.06 -33.07 12.69
CA VAL A 6 1.02 -31.99 12.89
C VAL A 6 0.67 -30.91 11.87
N THR A 7 -0.10 -29.92 12.30
CA THR A 7 -0.29 -28.69 11.54
C THR A 7 1.06 -27.98 11.48
N PRO A 8 1.54 -27.58 10.28
CA PRO A 8 2.77 -26.80 10.17
C PRO A 8 2.60 -25.50 10.97
N PRO A 9 3.68 -24.95 11.57
CA PRO A 9 3.59 -23.71 12.32
C PRO A 9 3.09 -22.62 11.37
N THR A 10 1.85 -22.18 11.59
CA THR A 10 1.27 -21.06 10.87
C THR A 10 1.99 -19.81 11.33
N SER A 11 3.12 -19.50 10.69
CA SER A 11 3.80 -18.20 10.76
C SER A 11 3.00 -17.14 9.99
N ARG A 12 1.69 -17.12 10.23
CA ARG A 12 0.81 -16.01 9.85
C ARG A 12 0.39 -15.46 11.20
N ALA A 13 0.99 -14.33 11.60
CA ALA A 13 0.60 -13.61 12.81
C ALA A 13 -0.93 -13.64 12.89
N GLN A 14 -1.47 -14.15 13.99
CA GLN A 14 -2.91 -14.20 14.20
C GLN A 14 -3.48 -12.85 13.81
N ASN A 15 -4.40 -12.84 12.83
CA ASN A 15 -5.11 -11.64 12.43
C ASN A 15 -6.12 -11.32 13.54
N THR A 16 -5.62 -10.96 14.71
CA THR A 16 -6.41 -10.33 15.76
C THR A 16 -6.87 -9.02 15.14
N SER A 17 -8.16 -8.93 14.86
CA SER A 17 -8.76 -7.66 14.51
C SER A 17 -8.81 -6.80 15.78
N VAL A 18 -8.90 -5.47 15.63
CA VAL A 18 -9.10 -4.58 16.78
C VAL A 18 -10.33 -5.01 17.60
N MET A 19 -11.32 -5.61 16.94
CA MET A 19 -12.54 -6.14 17.56
C MET A 19 -12.25 -7.34 18.46
N ASP A 20 -11.36 -8.24 18.05
CA ASP A 20 -10.98 -9.43 18.82
C ASP A 20 -10.20 -9.10 20.11
N VAL A 21 -9.44 -8.00 20.09
CA VAL A 21 -8.66 -7.55 21.27
C VAL A 21 -9.49 -6.68 22.21
N THR A 22 -10.41 -5.87 21.66
CA THR A 22 -11.22 -4.95 22.47
C THR A 22 -12.52 -5.55 22.98
N GLY A 23 -12.99 -6.66 22.39
CA GLY A 23 -14.28 -7.27 22.70
C GLY A 23 -15.49 -6.39 22.35
N LEU A 24 -15.27 -5.30 21.63
CA LEU A 24 -16.31 -4.34 21.22
C LEU A 24 -16.97 -4.80 19.92
N SER A 25 -18.27 -4.48 19.79
CA SER A 25 -19.01 -4.70 18.54
C SER A 25 -18.36 -3.93 17.39
N ALA A 26 -18.29 -4.57 16.21
CA ALA A 26 -17.69 -4.02 14.99
C ALA A 26 -18.16 -2.59 14.67
N GLY A 27 -19.46 -2.31 14.85
CA GLY A 27 -20.02 -0.97 14.59
C GLY A 27 -19.46 0.10 15.52
N LYS A 28 -19.22 -0.21 16.80
CA LYS A 28 -18.64 0.76 17.76
C LYS A 28 -17.19 1.05 17.45
N VAL A 29 -16.42 0.03 17.07
CA VAL A 29 -15.01 0.18 16.68
C VAL A 29 -14.90 0.98 15.38
N LEU A 30 -15.78 0.72 14.40
CA LEU A 30 -15.83 1.45 13.14
C LEU A 30 -16.16 2.92 13.33
N VAL A 31 -17.22 3.23 14.07
CA VAL A 31 -17.60 4.63 14.34
C VAL A 31 -16.47 5.34 15.10
N GLY A 32 -15.86 4.70 16.09
CA GLY A 32 -14.71 5.27 16.81
C GLY A 32 -13.52 5.55 15.90
N TYR A 33 -13.21 4.62 14.99
CA TYR A 33 -12.14 4.77 14.01
C TYR A 33 -12.42 5.92 13.02
N GLU A 34 -13.63 6.01 12.48
CA GLU A 34 -14.04 7.09 11.59
C GLU A 34 -13.95 8.46 12.26
N ILE A 35 -14.46 8.59 13.50
CA ILE A 35 -14.37 9.83 14.27
C ILE A 35 -12.91 10.23 14.50
N THR A 36 -12.06 9.26 14.86
CA THR A 36 -10.63 9.51 15.10
C THR A 36 -9.93 10.00 13.84
N MET A 37 -10.18 9.36 12.69
CA MET A 37 -9.59 9.77 11.41
C MET A 37 -10.08 11.14 10.96
N LEU A 38 -11.38 11.45 11.13
CA LEU A 38 -11.93 12.78 10.83
C LEU A 38 -11.33 13.87 11.72
N ALA A 39 -11.12 13.58 13.01
CA ALA A 39 -10.49 14.52 13.94
C ALA A 39 -9.03 14.81 13.54
N ILE A 40 -8.27 13.77 13.18
CA ILE A 40 -6.89 13.91 12.69
C ILE A 40 -6.87 14.75 11.41
N LEU A 41 -7.73 14.45 10.44
CA LEU A 41 -7.84 15.21 9.20
C LEU A 41 -8.19 16.67 9.44
N ALA A 42 -9.17 16.96 10.31
CA ALA A 42 -9.53 18.34 10.67
C ALA A 42 -8.36 19.08 11.32
N GLY A 43 -7.61 18.41 12.21
CA GLY A 43 -6.39 18.96 12.81
C GLY A 43 -5.30 19.27 11.79
N ILE A 44 -5.05 18.35 10.84
CA ILE A 44 -4.09 18.58 9.76
C ILE A 44 -4.51 19.75 8.87
N LEU A 45 -5.79 19.84 8.49
CA LEU A 45 -6.30 20.94 7.66
C LEU A 45 -6.27 22.30 8.39
N TYR A 46 -6.24 22.30 9.72
CA TYR A 46 -6.11 23.50 10.54
C TYR A 46 -4.65 23.96 10.67
N ILE A 47 -3.71 23.02 10.86
CA ILE A 47 -2.29 23.32 11.13
C ILE A 47 -1.47 23.47 9.82
N ALA A 48 -1.85 22.76 8.75
CA ALA A 48 -1.04 22.70 7.54
C ALA A 48 -1.00 24.05 6.78
N PRO A 49 0.19 24.54 6.39
CA PRO A 49 0.32 25.75 5.58
C PRO A 49 -0.34 25.53 4.21
N ARG A 50 -1.36 26.34 3.88
CA ARG A 50 -2.20 26.19 2.66
C ARG A 50 -1.52 26.56 1.34
N ASN A 51 -0.19 26.72 1.33
CA ASN A 51 0.52 27.17 0.15
C ASN A 51 0.87 25.96 -0.73
N ALA A 52 0.06 25.77 -1.79
CA ALA A 52 0.32 24.94 -2.97
C ALA A 52 -0.04 23.43 -2.93
N THR A 53 -1.24 23.05 -2.49
CA THR A 53 -1.80 21.74 -2.85
C THR A 53 -2.71 21.85 -4.08
N MET A 54 -2.30 21.29 -5.22
CA MET A 54 -3.15 21.25 -6.44
C MET A 54 -4.45 20.46 -6.24
N LEU A 55 -4.49 19.54 -5.28
CA LEU A 55 -5.65 18.72 -4.93
C LEU A 55 -5.87 18.73 -3.42
N HIS A 56 -7.11 18.98 -3.00
CA HIS A 56 -7.48 18.94 -1.59
C HIS A 56 -7.36 17.50 -1.04
N PRO A 57 -6.80 17.27 0.16
CA PRO A 57 -6.57 15.92 0.70
C PRO A 57 -7.83 15.05 0.75
N VAL A 58 -8.99 15.67 1.03
CA VAL A 58 -10.29 14.98 1.02
C VAL A 58 -10.63 14.43 -0.36
N VAL A 59 -10.39 15.22 -1.42
CA VAL A 59 -10.64 14.78 -2.80
C VAL A 59 -9.70 13.64 -3.16
N GLY A 60 -8.43 13.73 -2.78
CA GLY A 60 -7.46 12.64 -2.95
C GLY A 60 -7.90 11.36 -2.24
N GLY A 61 -8.32 11.46 -0.97
CA GLY A 61 -8.81 10.32 -0.19
C GLY A 61 -10.06 9.67 -0.80
N LEU A 62 -11.03 10.47 -1.25
CA LEU A 62 -12.22 9.97 -1.95
C LEU A 62 -11.85 9.25 -3.25
N LEU A 63 -10.96 9.82 -4.06
CA LEU A 63 -10.49 9.20 -5.30
C LEU A 63 -9.78 7.86 -5.06
N ILE A 64 -8.95 7.77 -4.00
CA ILE A 64 -8.31 6.52 -3.59
C ILE A 64 -9.36 5.49 -3.16
N GLY A 65 -10.36 5.91 -2.38
CA GLY A 65 -11.48 5.06 -1.95
C GLY A 65 -12.29 4.52 -3.14
N PHE A 66 -12.60 5.37 -4.11
CA PHE A 66 -13.24 4.95 -5.37
C PHE A 66 -12.35 3.98 -6.15
N GLY A 67 -11.05 4.25 -6.24
CA GLY A 67 -10.10 3.34 -6.90
C GLY A 67 -10.06 1.95 -6.24
N GLN A 68 -10.05 1.89 -4.90
CA GLN A 68 -10.14 0.64 -4.13
C GLN A 68 -11.46 -0.08 -4.40
N LEU A 69 -12.59 0.64 -4.37
CA LEU A 69 -13.91 0.06 -4.64
C LEU A 69 -13.98 -0.52 -6.06
N SER A 70 -13.55 0.24 -7.06
CA SER A 70 -13.48 -0.21 -8.45
C SER A 70 -12.58 -1.43 -8.61
N SER A 71 -11.43 -1.46 -7.93
CA SER A 71 -10.54 -2.63 -7.94
C SER A 71 -11.19 -3.86 -7.32
N VAL A 72 -11.87 -3.73 -6.19
CA VAL A 72 -12.55 -4.88 -5.55
C VAL A 72 -13.70 -5.39 -6.42
N ILE A 73 -14.47 -4.51 -7.05
CA ILE A 73 -15.58 -4.90 -7.93
C ILE A 73 -15.07 -5.59 -9.20
N LEU A 74 -14.01 -5.09 -9.82
CA LEU A 74 -13.51 -5.60 -11.10
C LEU A 74 -12.61 -6.83 -10.96
N THR A 75 -11.82 -6.88 -9.89
CA THR A 75 -10.75 -7.87 -9.73
C THR A 75 -10.96 -8.82 -8.55
N GLU A 76 -12.06 -8.67 -7.81
CA GLU A 76 -12.45 -9.43 -6.60
C GLU A 76 -11.35 -9.51 -5.53
N LYS A 77 -10.35 -8.65 -5.64
CA LYS A 77 -9.16 -8.63 -4.80
C LYS A 77 -8.91 -7.22 -4.27
N PRO A 78 -8.53 -7.11 -2.98
CA PRO A 78 -8.11 -5.84 -2.42
C PRO A 78 -6.84 -5.30 -3.10
N VAL A 79 -6.69 -3.97 -3.18
CA VAL A 79 -5.50 -3.35 -3.79
C VAL A 79 -4.23 -3.74 -3.03
N GLY A 80 -3.24 -4.20 -3.79
CA GLY A 80 -1.90 -4.51 -3.31
C GLY A 80 -0.93 -4.70 -4.47
N VAL A 81 0.17 -3.94 -4.47
CA VAL A 81 1.16 -3.97 -5.56
C VAL A 81 2.34 -4.89 -5.23
N SER A 82 2.63 -5.10 -3.94
CA SER A 82 3.79 -5.90 -3.52
C SER A 82 3.79 -7.31 -4.12
N GLY A 83 2.62 -7.95 -4.28
CA GLY A 83 2.48 -9.27 -4.89
C GLY A 83 3.07 -9.37 -6.29
N ALA A 84 3.06 -8.28 -7.06
CA ALA A 84 3.62 -8.21 -8.40
C ALA A 84 5.12 -8.57 -8.43
N TYR A 85 5.90 -8.27 -7.39
CA TYR A 85 7.33 -8.58 -7.35
C TYR A 85 7.63 -10.10 -7.35
N GLU A 86 6.79 -10.90 -6.70
CA GLU A 86 6.97 -12.36 -6.60
C GLU A 86 6.46 -13.03 -7.86
N GLU A 87 5.32 -12.57 -8.36
CA GLU A 87 4.80 -12.99 -9.65
C GLU A 87 5.80 -12.68 -10.76
N PHE A 88 6.43 -11.51 -10.73
CA PHE A 88 7.47 -11.12 -11.67
C PHE A 88 8.69 -12.03 -11.56
N GLY A 89 9.15 -12.33 -10.34
CA GLY A 89 10.27 -13.26 -10.13
C GLY A 89 9.97 -14.67 -10.67
N LYS A 90 8.78 -15.20 -10.39
CA LYS A 90 8.33 -16.50 -10.92
C LYS A 90 8.25 -16.48 -12.45
N PHE A 91 7.63 -15.44 -13.00
CA PHE A 91 7.52 -15.22 -14.43
C PHE A 91 8.90 -15.13 -15.12
N PHE A 92 9.84 -14.39 -14.52
CA PHE A 92 11.22 -14.29 -14.99
C PHE A 92 11.91 -15.66 -15.02
N TRP A 93 11.82 -16.42 -13.92
CA TRP A 93 12.43 -17.76 -13.85
C TRP A 93 11.76 -18.77 -14.76
N ASP A 94 10.44 -18.68 -14.99
CA ASP A 94 9.75 -19.54 -15.94
C ASP A 94 10.20 -19.27 -17.38
N ILE A 95 10.37 -17.99 -17.77
CA ILE A 95 10.92 -17.60 -19.07
C ILE A 95 12.35 -18.10 -19.24
N VAL A 96 13.23 -17.82 -18.27
CA VAL A 96 14.64 -18.23 -18.32
C VAL A 96 14.78 -19.75 -18.28
N GLY A 97 13.90 -20.43 -17.54
CA GLY A 97 13.83 -21.89 -17.44
C GLY A 97 13.16 -22.58 -18.62
N GLY A 98 12.75 -21.84 -19.67
CA GLY A 98 12.14 -22.39 -20.88
C GLY A 98 10.72 -22.94 -20.69
N LYS A 99 10.08 -22.65 -19.55
CA LYS A 99 8.66 -22.98 -19.35
C LYS A 99 7.83 -21.94 -20.09
N GLY A 100 7.01 -22.39 -21.03
CA GLY A 100 6.12 -21.51 -21.79
C GLY A 100 5.22 -20.67 -20.87
N ILE A 101 5.04 -19.39 -21.22
CA ILE A 101 4.19 -18.46 -20.47
C ILE A 101 2.74 -18.94 -20.56
N LYS A 102 2.20 -19.43 -19.44
CA LYS A 102 0.83 -19.97 -19.41
C LYS A 102 -0.23 -18.87 -19.26
N SER A 103 0.05 -17.82 -18.49
CA SER A 103 -0.84 -16.66 -18.28
C SER A 103 -0.11 -15.52 -17.57
N ILE A 104 -0.36 -14.27 -17.95
CA ILE A 104 0.13 -13.10 -17.22
C ILE A 104 -0.60 -13.01 -15.87
N PRO A 105 0.13 -12.91 -14.75
CA PRO A 105 -0.49 -12.93 -13.45
C PRO A 105 -1.09 -11.56 -13.10
N GLN A 106 -2.16 -11.58 -12.30
CA GLN A 106 -3.08 -10.44 -12.12
C GLN A 106 -2.43 -9.25 -11.42
N ASN A 107 -1.50 -9.46 -10.47
CA ASN A 107 -0.88 -8.34 -9.76
C ASN A 107 0.11 -7.60 -10.67
N ILE A 108 0.80 -8.30 -11.57
CA ILE A 108 1.62 -7.67 -12.61
C ILE A 108 0.73 -6.83 -13.55
N LEU A 109 -0.38 -7.40 -14.03
CA LEU A 109 -1.30 -6.67 -14.92
C LEU A 109 -1.85 -5.41 -14.23
N PHE A 110 -2.22 -5.52 -12.96
CA PHE A 110 -2.66 -4.38 -12.14
C PHE A 110 -1.57 -3.33 -11.97
N ALA A 111 -0.34 -3.74 -11.65
CA ALA A 111 0.80 -2.82 -11.53
C ALA A 111 1.12 -2.10 -12.85
N CYS A 112 1.10 -2.83 -13.97
CA CYS A 112 1.26 -2.26 -15.31
C CYS A 112 0.14 -1.27 -15.64
N GLY A 113 -1.11 -1.58 -15.28
CA GLY A 113 -2.26 -0.68 -15.43
C GLY A 113 -2.09 0.61 -14.64
N LEU A 114 -1.61 0.53 -13.38
CA LEU A 114 -1.29 1.72 -12.57
C LEU A 114 -0.18 2.58 -13.21
N MET A 115 0.89 1.94 -13.72
CA MET A 115 1.96 2.67 -14.42
C MET A 115 1.46 3.34 -15.70
N ALA A 116 0.69 2.63 -16.53
CA ALA A 116 0.11 3.16 -17.76
C ALA A 116 -0.87 4.30 -17.47
N GLY A 117 -1.71 4.16 -16.44
CA GLY A 117 -2.62 5.22 -16.00
C GLY A 117 -1.88 6.46 -15.52
N SER A 118 -0.84 6.30 -14.69
CA SER A 118 0.01 7.41 -14.24
C SER A 118 0.67 8.13 -15.42
N TRP A 119 1.22 7.38 -16.37
CA TRP A 119 1.79 7.93 -17.60
C TRP A 119 0.75 8.69 -18.43
N ALA A 120 -0.43 8.12 -18.63
CA ALA A 120 -1.53 8.76 -19.37
C ALA A 120 -1.95 10.07 -18.70
N THR A 121 -2.09 10.10 -17.37
CA THR A 121 -2.40 11.33 -16.62
C THR A 121 -1.31 12.38 -16.80
N LEU A 122 -0.03 12.02 -16.70
CA LEU A 122 1.08 12.95 -16.91
C LEU A 122 1.14 13.48 -18.34
N SER A 123 0.71 12.68 -19.33
CA SER A 123 0.67 13.10 -20.73
C SER A 123 -0.46 14.08 -21.03
N SER A 124 -1.62 13.92 -20.38
CA SER A 124 -2.81 14.75 -20.61
C SER A 124 -2.83 16.04 -19.79
N PHE A 125 -2.12 16.09 -18.65
CA PHE A 125 -2.12 17.22 -17.73
C PHE A 125 -0.70 17.76 -17.50
N PRO A 126 -0.19 18.66 -18.36
CA PRO A 126 1.19 19.15 -18.28
C PRO A 126 1.52 19.86 -16.96
N ALA A 127 0.53 20.48 -16.30
CA ALA A 127 0.71 21.09 -14.98
C ALA A 127 1.16 20.09 -13.90
N ILE A 128 0.71 18.84 -13.95
CA ILE A 128 1.14 17.79 -12.99
C ILE A 128 2.59 17.36 -13.29
N ARG A 129 2.94 17.29 -14.58
CA ARG A 129 4.28 16.93 -15.03
C ARG A 129 5.32 17.96 -14.59
N GLU A 130 5.00 19.25 -14.67
CA GLU A 130 5.91 20.32 -14.24
C GLU A 130 6.18 20.27 -12.74
N VAL A 131 5.16 20.05 -11.92
CA VAL A 131 5.32 19.91 -10.46
C VAL A 131 6.14 18.67 -10.10
N MET A 132 5.92 17.54 -10.78
CA MET A 132 6.69 16.31 -10.55
C MET A 132 8.16 16.47 -10.98
N ALA A 133 8.41 17.20 -12.08
CA ALA A 133 9.76 17.45 -12.60
C ALA A 133 10.60 18.38 -11.72
N GLN A 134 9.97 19.18 -10.85
CA GLN A 134 10.65 20.02 -9.85
C GLN A 134 11.14 19.25 -8.63
N SER A 135 10.79 17.96 -8.48
CA SER A 135 11.34 17.13 -7.41
C SER A 135 12.85 16.96 -7.58
N GLU A 136 13.57 17.04 -6.46
CA GLU A 136 15.03 16.94 -6.43
C GLU A 136 15.50 15.66 -7.13
N GLN A 137 16.43 15.80 -8.07
CA GLN A 137 16.95 14.69 -8.85
C GLN A 137 17.82 13.82 -7.95
N ALA A 138 17.19 12.85 -7.29
CA ALA A 138 17.91 11.82 -6.57
C ALA A 138 18.85 11.09 -7.54
N SER A 139 20.10 10.86 -7.10
CA SER A 139 21.05 10.09 -7.88
C SER A 139 20.49 8.70 -8.23
N LEU A 140 20.83 8.19 -9.41
CA LEU A 140 20.38 6.85 -9.85
C LEU A 140 20.69 5.78 -8.78
N THR A 141 21.85 5.90 -8.12
CA THR A 141 22.26 5.02 -7.03
C THR A 141 21.30 5.08 -5.85
N MET A 142 20.88 6.28 -5.40
CA MET A 142 19.90 6.41 -4.31
C MET A 142 18.55 5.82 -4.69
N ILE A 143 18.08 6.03 -5.92
CA ILE A 143 16.79 5.49 -6.39
C ILE A 143 16.82 3.96 -6.37
N LEU A 144 17.88 3.35 -6.90
CA LEU A 144 18.04 1.90 -6.93
C LEU A 144 18.15 1.31 -5.54
N VAL A 145 18.98 1.90 -4.68
CA VAL A 145 19.18 1.42 -3.30
C VAL A 145 17.90 1.61 -2.48
N GLY A 146 17.26 2.77 -2.56
CA GLY A 146 16.00 3.05 -1.88
C GLY A 146 14.88 2.12 -2.34
N GLY A 147 14.77 1.86 -3.64
CA GLY A 147 13.83 0.88 -4.19
C GLY A 147 14.10 -0.54 -3.70
N ALA A 148 15.36 -0.97 -3.63
CA ALA A 148 15.73 -2.27 -3.09
C ALA A 148 15.34 -2.40 -1.60
N PHE A 149 15.62 -1.39 -0.78
CA PHE A 149 15.20 -1.38 0.62
C PHE A 149 13.67 -1.39 0.79
N LEU A 150 12.94 -0.62 -0.02
CA LEU A 150 11.48 -0.57 0.00
C LEU A 150 10.87 -1.93 -0.34
N THR A 151 11.35 -2.57 -1.40
CA THR A 151 10.86 -3.89 -1.84
C THR A 151 11.20 -4.98 -0.82
N PHE A 152 12.42 -4.98 -0.31
CA PHE A 152 12.86 -5.89 0.74
C PHE A 152 12.02 -5.73 2.03
N GLY A 153 11.85 -4.50 2.50
CA GLY A 153 11.04 -4.18 3.68
C GLY A 153 9.57 -4.58 3.51
N ALA A 154 8.96 -4.28 2.35
CA ALA A 154 7.60 -4.69 2.05
C ALA A 154 7.43 -6.22 2.05
N ARG A 155 8.49 -6.97 1.72
CA ARG A 155 8.46 -8.44 1.78
C ARG A 155 8.61 -8.99 3.19
N ILE A 156 9.45 -8.39 4.02
CA ILE A 156 9.54 -8.73 5.45
C ILE A 156 8.20 -8.45 6.15
N ALA A 157 7.56 -7.31 5.84
CA ALA A 157 6.29 -6.92 6.43
C ALA A 157 5.08 -7.74 5.93
N GLY A 158 5.24 -8.54 4.87
CA GLY A 158 4.15 -9.30 4.25
C GLY A 158 3.19 -8.45 3.41
N GLY A 159 3.56 -7.21 3.08
CA GLY A 159 2.74 -6.29 2.30
C GLY A 159 3.37 -4.90 2.13
N CYS A 160 2.90 -4.15 1.13
CA CYS A 160 3.26 -2.73 0.95
C CYS A 160 2.27 -1.79 1.68
N THR A 161 2.55 -0.49 1.62
CA THR A 161 1.69 0.57 2.16
C THR A 161 0.27 0.53 1.59
N SER A 162 0.07 0.24 0.31
CA SER A 162 -1.27 0.10 -0.26
C SER A 162 -2.01 -1.15 0.27
N GLY A 163 -1.29 -2.25 0.48
CA GLY A 163 -1.85 -3.50 1.01
C GLY A 163 -2.25 -3.39 2.48
N HIS A 164 -1.35 -2.92 3.35
CA HIS A 164 -1.66 -2.73 4.77
C HIS A 164 -2.48 -1.47 5.03
N GLY A 165 -2.23 -0.40 4.30
CA GLY A 165 -2.85 0.90 4.55
C GLY A 165 -4.26 1.00 3.99
N ILE A 166 -4.45 0.73 2.69
CA ILE A 166 -5.77 0.88 2.07
C ILE A 166 -6.63 -0.35 2.40
N SER A 167 -6.11 -1.54 2.15
CA SER A 167 -6.89 -2.78 2.31
C SER A 167 -6.88 -3.30 3.75
N GLY A 168 -5.71 -3.31 4.40
CA GLY A 168 -5.51 -3.87 5.74
C GLY A 168 -6.20 -3.06 6.85
N MET A 169 -6.07 -1.73 6.84
CA MET A 169 -6.75 -0.88 7.83
C MET A 169 -8.28 -0.87 7.62
N ALA A 170 -8.76 -1.00 6.38
CA ALA A 170 -10.19 -1.14 6.10
C ALA A 170 -10.79 -2.41 6.74
N THR A 171 -9.99 -3.48 6.88
CA THR A 171 -10.38 -4.71 7.60
C THR A 171 -10.12 -4.67 9.11
N MET A 172 -9.65 -3.54 9.65
CA MET A 172 -9.28 -3.37 11.07
C MET A 172 -8.24 -4.36 11.59
N GLY A 173 -7.29 -4.79 10.75
CA GLY A 173 -6.21 -5.66 11.19
C GLY A 173 -5.19 -4.92 12.06
N LEU A 174 -4.96 -5.38 13.30
CA LEU A 174 -3.96 -4.79 14.21
C LEU A 174 -2.55 -4.79 13.61
N SER A 175 -2.19 -5.88 12.93
CA SER A 175 -0.91 -6.01 12.23
C SER A 175 -0.72 -4.90 11.19
N SER A 176 -1.79 -4.49 10.50
CA SER A 176 -1.72 -3.43 9.49
C SER A 176 -1.50 -2.04 10.10
N PHE A 177 -2.11 -1.76 11.25
CA PHE A 177 -1.88 -0.49 11.96
C PHE A 177 -0.42 -0.37 12.42
N VAL A 178 0.13 -1.42 13.03
CA VAL A 178 1.53 -1.43 13.48
C VAL A 178 2.48 -1.27 12.30
N THR A 179 2.25 -1.98 11.19
CA THR A 179 3.07 -1.88 9.99
C THR A 179 3.03 -0.46 9.40
N ILE A 180 1.85 0.16 9.30
CA ILE A 180 1.71 1.51 8.75
C ILE A 180 2.39 2.56 9.63
N VAL A 181 2.17 2.53 10.94
CA VAL A 181 2.85 3.45 11.88
C VAL A 181 4.36 3.30 11.78
N SER A 182 4.87 2.07 11.66
CA SER A 182 6.31 1.81 11.52
C SER A 182 6.87 2.31 10.18
N MET A 183 6.16 2.08 9.07
CA MET A 183 6.57 2.53 7.73
C MET A 183 6.64 4.06 7.65
N PHE A 184 5.59 4.77 8.07
CA PHE A 184 5.57 6.23 8.05
C PHE A 184 6.51 6.84 9.10
N GLY A 185 6.63 6.22 10.28
CA GLY A 185 7.58 6.65 11.32
C GLY A 185 9.03 6.54 10.86
N ALA A 186 9.41 5.41 10.24
CA ALA A 186 10.74 5.23 9.66
C ALA A 186 10.99 6.20 8.50
N GLY A 187 9.99 6.44 7.64
CA GLY A 187 10.09 7.43 6.56
C GLY A 187 10.31 8.86 7.07
N LEU A 188 9.60 9.26 8.12
CA LEU A 188 9.81 10.55 8.78
C LEU A 188 11.21 10.65 9.40
N ALA A 189 11.65 9.61 10.11
CA ALA A 189 12.99 9.57 10.69
C ALA A 189 14.09 9.66 9.62
N ALA A 190 13.94 8.94 8.51
CA ALA A 190 14.85 9.03 7.38
C ALA A 190 14.82 10.43 6.74
N GLY A 191 13.64 11.00 6.54
CA GLY A 191 13.49 12.36 6.00
C GLY A 191 14.17 13.41 6.88
N LEU A 192 14.03 13.32 8.21
CA LEU A 192 14.71 14.21 9.16
C LEU A 192 16.22 13.98 9.20
N TRP A 193 16.70 12.78 8.89
CA TRP A 193 18.13 12.47 8.84
C TRP A 193 18.81 13.03 7.59
N PHE A 194 18.07 13.11 6.48
CA PHE A 194 18.57 13.58 5.18
C PHE A 194 18.23 15.05 4.88
N ALA A 195 17.44 15.72 5.73
CA ALA A 195 17.11 17.15 5.66
C ALA A 195 18.16 18.03 6.35
#